data_AF-A0A9D5HXG9-F1
#
_entry.id   AF-A0A9D5HXG9-F1
#
_cell.length_a   1.000
_cell.length_b   1.000
_cell.length_c   1.000
_cell.angle_alpha   90.00
_cell.angle_beta   90.00
_cell.angle_gamma   90.00
#
_symmetry.space_group_name_H-M   'P 1'
#
loop_
_entity.id
_entity.type
_entity.pdbx_description
1 polymer ?
#
loop_
_entity_poly.entity_id
_entity_poly.type
_entity_poly.pdbx_seq_one_letter_code
_entity_poly.pdbx_strand_id
1 'polypeptide(L)'
;MESNKYYESGSEGSNNKVNFEPSGLLARESNSLNGVFLKDARVVNIGVKDASVDDQHAVIQHRMSKEGKATIYVIDLDSLGGTFINEERIEPRRYYELRGKDLVRFGGCRDEFILMHDEMV
;
A
#
# COMPACT_ATOMS: atom_id res chain seq x y z
N MET A 1 -46.71 36.34 42.43
CA MET A 1 -45.87 35.76 41.36
C MET A 1 -44.98 34.72 42.04
N GLU A 2 -45.51 33.58 42.47
CA GLU A 2 -45.73 32.35 41.68
C GLU A 2 -44.51 31.99 40.82
N SER A 3 -43.71 31.02 41.30
CA SER A 3 -43.62 29.62 40.78
C SER A 3 -42.33 29.47 39.94
N ASN A 4 -41.55 28.39 39.85
CA ASN A 4 -41.58 26.99 40.26
C ASN A 4 -40.09 26.50 40.21
N LYS A 5 -39.54 25.80 41.21
CA LYS A 5 -39.53 24.32 41.39
C LYS A 5 -38.62 23.52 40.43
N TYR A 6 -37.53 23.01 41.02
CA TYR A 6 -36.81 21.73 40.85
C TYR A 6 -36.29 21.26 39.48
N TYR A 7 -35.01 20.83 39.38
CA TYR A 7 -34.48 19.49 39.70
C TYR A 7 -33.04 19.36 39.14
N GLU A 8 -32.10 18.89 39.97
CA GLU A 8 -30.90 18.20 39.50
C GLU A 8 -31.31 16.84 38.90
N SER A 9 -30.81 16.52 37.70
CA SER A 9 -30.59 15.14 37.25
C SER A 9 -29.46 15.15 36.22
N GLY A 10 -28.41 14.38 36.47
CA GLY A 10 -27.15 14.44 35.74
C GLY A 10 -27.14 13.71 34.41
N SER A 11 -26.00 13.81 33.72
CA SER A 11 -25.45 12.73 32.90
C SER A 11 -23.94 12.98 32.72
N GLU A 12 -23.18 11.93 32.99
CA GLU A 12 -21.72 11.85 33.06
C GLU A 12 -21.00 12.51 31.87
N GLY A 13 -19.86 13.13 32.15
CA GLY A 13 -19.01 13.73 31.14
C GLY A 13 -18.67 12.73 30.04
N SER A 14 -18.87 13.14 28.79
CA SER A 14 -18.38 12.38 27.65
C SER A 14 -16.87 12.26 27.80
N ASN A 15 -16.39 11.07 28.20
CA ASN A 15 -14.98 10.71 28.19
C ASN A 15 -14.51 10.81 26.74
N ASN A 16 -14.04 11.99 26.33
CA ASN A 16 -13.39 12.21 25.04
C ASN A 16 -11.98 11.64 25.11
N LYS A 17 -11.87 10.32 25.37
CA LYS A 17 -10.60 9.62 25.27
C LYS A 17 -10.16 9.72 23.82
N VAL A 18 -9.01 10.35 23.60
CA VAL A 18 -8.38 10.43 22.29
C VAL A 18 -8.26 9.01 21.74
N ASN A 19 -8.91 8.76 20.62
CA ASN A 19 -8.84 7.47 19.95
C ASN A 19 -7.58 7.45 19.08
N PHE A 20 -6.59 6.65 19.49
CA PHE A 20 -5.36 6.42 18.73
C PHE A 20 -5.49 5.21 17.78
N GLU A 21 -6.63 4.51 17.78
CA GLU A 21 -6.88 3.43 16.83
C GLU A 21 -6.94 3.99 15.41
N PRO A 22 -6.35 3.30 14.43
CA PRO A 22 -6.25 3.81 13.07
C PRO A 22 -7.67 3.98 12.52
N SER A 23 -7.98 5.18 12.01
CA SER A 23 -9.35 5.59 11.71
C SER A 23 -10.02 4.57 10.78
N GLY A 24 -11.15 3.97 11.21
CA GLY A 24 -11.74 2.78 10.61
C GLY A 24 -12.18 2.85 9.13
N LEU A 25 -11.96 3.98 8.45
CA LEU A 25 -12.10 4.12 7.00
C LEU A 25 -10.74 4.17 6.27
N LEU A 26 -9.70 4.72 6.90
CA LEU A 26 -8.34 4.79 6.33
C LEU A 26 -7.51 3.54 6.68
N ALA A 27 -7.91 2.83 7.73
CA ALA A 27 -7.19 1.68 8.30
C ALA A 27 -7.74 0.32 7.85
N ARG A 28 -8.80 0.31 7.04
CA ARG A 28 -9.40 -0.96 6.61
C ARG A 28 -8.47 -1.68 5.66
N GLU A 29 -8.36 -3.00 5.84
CA GLU A 29 -7.64 -3.88 4.92
C GLU A 29 -8.17 -3.78 3.48
N SER A 30 -9.39 -3.27 3.29
CA SER A 30 -10.00 -2.96 2.00
C SER A 30 -10.61 -1.56 2.04
N ASN A 31 -10.05 -0.64 1.27
CA ASN A 31 -10.64 0.67 1.05
C ASN A 31 -11.63 0.56 -0.13
N SER A 32 -12.74 1.30 -0.11
CA SER A 32 -13.60 1.43 -1.29
C SER A 32 -13.96 2.90 -1.50
N LEU A 33 -13.90 3.36 -2.75
CA LEU A 33 -14.31 4.71 -3.14
C LEU A 33 -15.47 4.58 -4.14
N ASN A 34 -16.62 5.16 -3.81
CA ASN A 34 -17.84 5.13 -4.64
C ASN A 34 -18.27 3.70 -5.05
N GLY A 35 -18.10 2.71 -4.17
CA GLY A 35 -18.48 1.31 -4.43
C GLY A 35 -17.45 0.49 -5.23
N VAL A 36 -16.31 1.08 -5.58
CA VAL A 36 -15.17 0.35 -6.18
C VAL A 36 -14.23 -0.08 -5.07
N PHE A 37 -13.97 -1.40 -4.97
CA PHE A 37 -12.94 -1.93 -4.07
C PHE A 37 -11.57 -1.44 -4.54
N LEU A 38 -10.84 -0.77 -3.65
CA LEU A 38 -9.52 -0.22 -3.92
C LEU A 38 -8.42 -1.28 -3.85
N LYS A 39 -8.71 -2.50 -3.37
CA LYS A 39 -7.88 -3.70 -3.57
C LYS A 39 -8.58 -4.60 -4.58
N ASP A 40 -8.26 -4.41 -5.85
CA ASP A 40 -8.87 -5.14 -6.96
C ASP A 40 -7.81 -5.38 -8.03
N ALA A 41 -7.59 -6.65 -8.41
CA ALA A 41 -6.63 -7.00 -9.46
C ALA A 41 -6.93 -6.33 -10.81
N ARG A 42 -8.18 -5.90 -11.06
CA ARG A 42 -8.58 -5.20 -12.30
C ARG A 42 -7.95 -3.81 -12.45
N VAL A 43 -7.44 -3.22 -11.37
CA VAL A 43 -6.76 -1.91 -11.44
C VAL A 43 -5.26 -2.02 -11.73
N VAL A 44 -4.70 -3.24 -11.77
CA VAL A 44 -3.27 -3.46 -11.92
C VAL A 44 -2.87 -3.37 -13.39
N ASN A 45 -1.75 -2.70 -13.67
CA ASN A 45 -1.23 -2.57 -15.03
C ASN A 45 -0.61 -3.88 -15.56
N ILE A 46 0.03 -4.65 -14.68
CA ILE A 46 0.69 -5.92 -14.99
C ILE A 46 0.14 -6.98 -14.04
N GLY A 47 -0.67 -7.89 -14.56
CA GLY A 47 -1.25 -8.98 -13.77
C GLY A 47 -0.32 -10.19 -13.72
N VAL A 48 0.05 -10.62 -12.52
CA VAL A 48 0.77 -11.89 -12.28
C VAL A 48 -0.22 -12.90 -11.71
N LYS A 49 -0.38 -14.04 -12.38
CA LYS A 49 -1.38 -15.07 -12.00
C LYS A 49 -0.73 -16.13 -11.13
N ASP A 50 -0.52 -15.81 -9.86
CA ASP A 50 -0.01 -16.75 -8.86
C ASP A 50 -0.76 -16.56 -7.54
N ALA A 51 -1.07 -17.66 -6.84
CA ALA A 51 -1.84 -17.63 -5.59
C ALA A 51 -1.07 -16.95 -4.44
N SER A 52 0.25 -16.81 -4.56
CA SER A 52 1.10 -16.13 -3.58
C SER A 52 1.30 -14.64 -3.85
N VAL A 53 0.69 -14.12 -4.93
CA VAL A 53 0.79 -12.72 -5.32
C VAL A 53 -0.52 -12.01 -5.05
N ASP A 54 -0.50 -11.08 -4.11
CA ASP A 54 -1.64 -10.22 -3.78
C ASP A 54 -2.18 -9.44 -5.00
N ASP A 55 -3.49 -9.18 -5.02
CA ASP A 55 -4.17 -8.38 -6.05
C ASP A 55 -3.49 -7.02 -6.31
N GLN A 56 -2.88 -6.43 -5.28
CA GLN A 56 -2.03 -5.25 -5.39
C GLN A 56 -0.75 -5.50 -4.60
N HIS A 57 0.25 -6.06 -5.29
CA HIS A 57 1.45 -6.57 -4.65
C HIS A 57 2.55 -5.50 -4.51
N ALA A 58 2.88 -4.83 -5.60
CA ALA A 58 3.98 -3.88 -5.68
C ALA A 58 3.72 -2.80 -6.72
N VAL A 59 4.44 -1.69 -6.61
CA VAL A 59 4.43 -0.60 -7.60
C VAL A 59 5.82 -0.43 -8.19
N ILE A 60 5.88 -0.36 -9.51
CA ILE A 60 7.06 0.11 -10.25
C ILE A 60 6.87 1.60 -10.53
N GLN A 61 7.77 2.43 -10.01
CA GLN A 61 7.69 3.89 -10.10
C GLN A 61 8.88 4.43 -10.88
N HIS A 62 8.60 5.11 -11.98
CA HIS A 62 9.57 5.96 -12.65
C HIS A 62 9.70 7.31 -11.92
N ARG A 63 10.92 7.77 -11.65
CA ARG A 63 11.23 9.08 -11.05
C ARG A 63 12.27 9.80 -11.87
N MET A 64 12.12 11.11 -12.00
CA MET A 64 13.13 11.98 -12.60
C MET A 64 13.84 12.79 -11.51
N SER A 65 15.17 12.74 -11.50
CA SER A 65 15.96 13.63 -10.66
C SER A 65 15.89 15.07 -11.17
N LYS A 66 16.28 16.04 -10.33
CA LYS A 66 16.42 17.45 -10.74
C LYS A 66 17.45 17.64 -11.87
N GLU A 67 18.39 16.69 -11.99
CA GLU A 67 19.44 16.66 -13.02
C GLU A 67 18.96 15.98 -14.31
N GLY A 68 17.69 15.57 -14.39
CA GLY A 68 17.13 14.93 -15.57
C GLY A 68 17.44 13.44 -15.69
N LYS A 69 17.94 12.79 -14.63
CA LYS A 69 18.22 11.35 -14.64
C LYS A 69 16.96 10.56 -14.28
N ALA A 70 16.54 9.70 -15.19
CA ALA A 70 15.49 8.71 -14.98
C ALA A 70 15.99 7.59 -14.06
N THR A 71 15.25 7.31 -12.99
CA THR A 71 15.48 6.16 -12.11
C THR A 71 14.18 5.40 -11.88
N ILE A 72 14.28 4.09 -11.81
CA ILE A 72 13.14 3.19 -11.60
C ILE A 72 13.24 2.65 -10.19
N TYR A 73 12.12 2.65 -9.48
CA TYR A 73 12.01 2.08 -8.14
C TYR A 73 10.94 1.00 -8.11
N VAL A 74 11.13 0.02 -7.24
CA VAL A 74 10.07 -0.88 -6.77
C VAL A 74 9.75 -0.56 -5.32
N ILE A 75 8.47 -0.66 -4.97
CA ILE A 75 7.98 -0.65 -3.59
C ILE A 75 6.98 -1.78 -3.43
N ASP A 76 7.21 -2.63 -2.44
CA ASP A 76 6.25 -3.64 -2.01
C ASP A 76 5.15 -2.98 -1.15
N LEU A 77 3.88 -3.30 -1.44
CA LEU A 77 2.71 -2.70 -0.79
C LEU A 77 2.30 -3.38 0.52
N ASP A 78 3.27 -3.97 1.24
CA ASP A 78 3.05 -4.82 2.41
C ASP A 78 2.34 -6.12 2.01
N SER A 79 2.84 -6.74 0.94
CA SER A 79 2.27 -7.96 0.38
C SER A 79 2.57 -9.17 1.25
N LEU A 80 1.67 -10.15 1.29
CA LEU A 80 1.86 -11.35 2.11
C LEU A 80 3.06 -12.18 1.63
N GLY A 81 3.18 -12.37 0.32
CA GLY A 81 4.28 -13.13 -0.30
C GLY A 81 5.62 -12.38 -0.33
N GLY A 82 5.59 -11.05 -0.24
CA GLY A 82 6.75 -10.17 -0.36
C GLY A 82 7.30 -10.06 -1.79
N THR A 83 8.05 -9.00 -2.01
CA THR A 83 8.81 -8.76 -3.24
C THR A 83 10.29 -9.08 -3.04
N PHE A 84 10.95 -9.58 -4.08
CA PHE A 84 12.36 -9.97 -4.07
C PHE A 84 13.10 -9.29 -5.23
N ILE A 85 14.32 -8.82 -4.96
CA ILE A 85 15.27 -8.33 -5.98
C ILE A 85 16.51 -9.21 -5.88
N ASN A 86 16.94 -9.83 -6.98
CA ASN A 86 18.09 -10.74 -7.04
C ASN A 86 18.05 -11.79 -5.92
N GLU A 87 16.89 -12.44 -5.77
CA GLU A 87 16.56 -13.43 -4.73
C GLU A 87 16.50 -12.90 -3.28
N GLU A 88 16.85 -11.64 -3.03
CA GLU A 88 16.78 -11.02 -1.71
C GLU A 88 15.41 -10.36 -1.47
N ARG A 89 14.76 -10.69 -0.35
CA ARG A 89 13.48 -10.08 0.03
C ARG A 89 13.70 -8.63 0.47
N ILE A 90 12.98 -7.70 -0.14
CA ILE A 90 13.04 -6.29 0.24
C ILE A 90 12.07 -5.95 1.38
N GLU A 91 12.35 -4.87 2.10
CA GLU A 91 11.44 -4.36 3.14
C GLU A 91 10.15 -3.79 2.51
N PRO A 92 8.97 -4.10 3.07
CA PRO A 92 7.72 -3.51 2.59
C PRO A 92 7.69 -2.00 2.85
N ARG A 93 6.89 -1.27 2.06
CA ARG A 93 6.66 0.19 2.19
C ARG A 93 7.92 1.06 2.06
N ARG A 94 8.98 0.53 1.46
CA ARG A 94 10.23 1.24 1.18
C ARG A 94 10.54 1.19 -0.31
N TYR A 95 11.02 2.32 -0.85
CA TYR A 95 11.45 2.39 -2.25
C TYR A 95 12.86 1.83 -2.41
N TYR A 96 13.02 0.85 -3.29
CA TYR A 96 14.29 0.27 -3.71
C TYR A 96 14.55 0.64 -5.17
N GLU A 97 15.73 1.18 -5.46
CA GLU A 97 16.12 1.52 -6.83
C GLU A 97 16.44 0.24 -7.60
N LEU A 98 15.83 0.06 -8.76
CA LEU A 98 16.14 -1.04 -9.68
C LEU A 98 17.27 -0.64 -10.63
N ARG A 99 18.21 -1.55 -10.82
CA ARG A 99 19.30 -1.47 -11.79
C ARG A 99 19.01 -2.35 -12.98
N GLY A 100 19.70 -2.04 -14.08
CA GLY A 100 19.65 -2.88 -15.26
C GLY A 100 20.07 -4.32 -14.94
N LYS A 101 19.35 -5.30 -15.50
CA LYS A 101 19.53 -6.74 -15.28
C LYS A 101 19.12 -7.27 -13.90
N ASP A 102 18.58 -6.42 -13.02
CA ASP A 102 18.02 -6.92 -11.77
C ASP A 102 16.85 -7.87 -12.04
N LEU A 103 16.87 -9.00 -11.34
CA LEU A 103 15.80 -9.99 -11.30
C LEU A 103 14.80 -9.59 -10.22
N VAL A 104 13.54 -9.44 -10.59
CA VAL A 104 12.44 -9.11 -9.67
C VAL A 104 11.46 -10.28 -9.64
N ARG A 105 11.11 -10.73 -8.43
CA ARG A 105 10.12 -11.79 -8.21
C ARG A 105 9.09 -11.34 -7.17
N PHE A 106 7.84 -11.73 -7.38
CA PHE A 106 6.72 -11.39 -6.52
C PHE A 106 6.15 -12.66 -5.88
N GLY A 107 5.98 -12.65 -4.56
CA GLY A 107 5.53 -13.82 -3.81
C GLY A 107 6.39 -15.06 -4.07
N GLY A 108 5.79 -16.24 -4.00
CA GLY A 108 6.37 -17.52 -4.40
C GLY A 108 6.22 -17.84 -5.89
N CYS A 109 5.93 -16.84 -6.73
CA CYS A 109 5.79 -17.03 -8.17
C CYS A 109 7.08 -17.60 -8.78
N ARG A 110 6.96 -18.54 -9.73
CA ARG A 110 8.11 -19.11 -10.44
C ARG A 110 8.66 -18.19 -11.52
N ASP A 111 7.85 -17.25 -12.00
CA ASP A 111 8.25 -16.33 -13.04
C ASP A 111 9.08 -15.20 -12.44
N GLU A 112 10.18 -14.87 -13.11
CA GLU A 112 11.08 -13.79 -12.76
C GLU A 112 11.05 -12.71 -13.86
N PHE A 113 11.10 -11.46 -13.44
CA PHE A 113 11.05 -10.29 -14.32
C PHE A 113 12.42 -9.61 -14.33
N ILE A 114 12.96 -9.32 -15.51
CA ILE A 114 14.25 -8.63 -15.64
C ILE A 114 14.00 -7.19 -16.08
N LEU A 115 14.61 -6.23 -15.36
CA LEU A 115 14.61 -4.85 -15.83
C LEU A 115 15.62 -4.68 -16.99
N MET A 116 15.11 -4.30 -18.15
CA MET A 116 15.88 -4.05 -19.37
C MET A 116 15.74 -2.57 -19.81
N HIS A 117 16.78 -2.04 -20.45
CA HIS A 117 16.76 -0.74 -21.15
C HIS A 117 17.49 -0.89 -22.49
N ASP A 118 17.19 -0.03 -23.45
CA ASP A 118 17.67 -0.16 -24.84
C ASP A 118 19.20 -0.24 -24.94
N GLU A 119 19.96 0.45 -24.09
CA GLU A 119 21.43 0.37 -24.11
C GLU A 119 22.01 -0.97 -23.55
N MET A 120 21.16 -1.91 -23.10
CA MET A 120 21.56 -3.25 -22.66
C MET A 120 21.39 -4.34 -23.73
N VAL A 121 20.79 -4.00 -24.88
CA VAL A 121 20.54 -4.93 -26.00
C VAL A 121 21.58 -4.75 -27.09
#